data_AF-A0A151NUK6-F1
#
_entry.id   AF-A0A151NUK6-F1
#
_cell.length_a   1.000
_cell.length_b   1.000
_cell.length_c   1.000
_cell.angle_alpha   90.00
_cell.angle_beta   90.00
_cell.angle_gamma   90.00
#
_symmetry.space_group_name_H-M   'P 1'
#
loop_
_entity.id
_entity.type
_entity.pdbx_description
1 polymer ?
#
loop_
_entity_poly.entity_id
_entity_poly.type
_entity_poly.pdbx_seq_one_letter_code
_entity_poly.pdbx_strand_id
1 'polypeptide(L)'
;MHAVPWGSAGGSNSFWARVPLAAVLKDQSQMRQMELEIRPIFLVPDTNGFIDHLSSLARLLECRKFILVVPLIVINELDGLAKGSETEHRAGGYARQLQERARKSIEFLEGRFESRDSCMRALTSRGNELESISFRSEDTTGQQGNNDDLILSCCLHYCNDKAKDFMPAKKDDPIRLLREVVLLTDDRNLRVKALTRNVPVRDIPTFLKWAQEG
;
A
#
# COMPACT_ATOMS: atom_id res chain seq x y z
N MET A 1 -5.94 11.92 15.81
CA MET A 1 -4.91 10.88 15.55
C MET A 1 -3.64 11.58 15.11
N HIS A 2 -2.75 11.91 16.03
CA HIS A 2 -1.43 12.42 15.68
C HIS A 2 -0.47 11.25 15.61
N ALA A 3 -0.07 10.87 14.40
CA ALA A 3 1.13 10.06 14.21
C ALA A 3 2.32 10.90 14.66
N VAL A 4 3.15 10.33 15.54
CA VAL A 4 4.43 10.91 15.97
C VAL A 4 5.30 11.21 14.72
N PRO A 5 6.13 12.28 14.72
CA PRO A 5 6.97 12.60 13.57
C PRO A 5 7.86 11.43 13.16
N TRP A 6 8.17 11.35 11.88
CA TRP A 6 9.13 10.40 11.29
C TRP A 6 10.51 10.74 11.84
N GLY A 7 10.84 10.19 13.00
CA GLY A 7 12.18 10.28 13.54
C GLY A 7 13.09 9.37 12.73
N SER A 8 14.08 9.93 12.06
CA SER A 8 15.17 9.16 11.44
C SER A 8 15.85 8.34 12.54
N ALA A 9 15.81 7.02 12.45
CA ALA A 9 16.75 6.20 13.20
C ALA A 9 18.13 6.46 12.57
N GLY A 10 19.11 6.87 13.36
CA GLY A 10 20.43 7.26 12.86
C GLY A 10 20.95 6.32 11.77
N GLY A 11 21.22 6.86 10.58
CA GLY A 11 21.87 6.18 9.46
C GLY A 11 21.18 4.95 8.87
N SER A 12 19.91 4.67 9.20
CA SER A 12 19.18 3.50 8.71
C SER A 12 17.89 3.92 8.00
N ASN A 13 17.51 3.24 6.91
CA ASN A 13 16.24 3.42 6.17
C ASN A 13 15.00 2.99 7.00
N SER A 14 15.04 3.19 8.31
CA SER A 14 14.05 2.77 9.28
C SER A 14 13.59 3.93 10.14
N PHE A 15 12.35 3.85 10.59
CA PHE A 15 11.75 4.82 11.51
C PHE A 15 10.72 4.15 12.40
N TRP A 16 10.41 4.81 13.52
CA TRP A 16 9.46 4.31 14.51
C TRP A 16 8.14 5.06 14.41
N ALA A 17 7.03 4.32 14.52
CA ALA A 17 5.70 4.91 14.69
C ALA A 17 5.03 4.32 15.93
N ARG A 18 4.48 5.19 16.78
CA ARG A 18 3.61 4.76 17.89
C ARG A 18 2.20 4.57 17.36
N VAL A 19 1.59 3.43 17.70
CA VAL A 19 0.18 3.19 17.38
C VAL A 19 -0.65 3.59 18.60
N PRO A 20 -1.54 4.59 18.50
CA PRO A 20 -2.57 4.77 19.51
C PRO A 20 -3.56 3.60 19.38
N LEU A 21 -3.54 2.66 20.34
CA LEU A 21 -4.55 1.60 20.37
C LEU A 21 -5.94 2.24 20.44
N ALA A 22 -6.76 2.01 19.41
CA ALA A 22 -8.19 2.28 19.51
C ALA A 22 -8.78 1.36 20.58
N ALA A 23 -9.40 1.98 21.60
CA ALA A 23 -9.94 1.33 22.76
C ALA A 23 -11.03 0.30 22.39
N VAL A 24 -10.65 -0.98 22.33
CA VAL A 24 -11.58 -2.09 22.54
C VAL A 24 -10.88 -3.07 23.45
N LEU A 25 -11.11 -2.90 24.75
CA LEU A 25 -11.38 -3.94 25.74
C LEU A 25 -11.44 -3.25 27.11
N LYS A 26 -12.56 -3.46 27.81
CA LYS A 26 -12.77 -3.06 29.19
C LYS A 26 -11.84 -3.88 30.09
N ASP A 27 -10.59 -3.45 30.24
CA ASP A 27 -9.82 -3.69 31.46
C ASP A 27 -8.68 -2.67 31.54
N GLN A 28 -8.75 -1.75 32.49
CA GLN A 28 -7.79 -0.64 32.63
C GLN A 28 -6.48 -1.04 33.35
N SER A 29 -6.27 -2.31 33.65
CA SER A 29 -4.99 -2.79 34.21
C SER A 29 -4.03 -3.23 33.10
N GLN A 30 -3.04 -2.38 32.81
CA GLN A 30 -1.90 -2.60 31.91
C GLN A 30 -2.19 -2.63 30.39
N MET A 31 -2.67 -1.51 29.83
CA MET A 31 -2.51 -1.30 28.38
C MET A 31 -1.04 -1.12 28.03
N ARG A 32 -0.40 -2.17 27.50
CA ARG A 32 0.99 -2.10 27.01
C ARG A 32 1.05 -1.32 25.71
N GLN A 33 2.04 -0.44 25.59
CA GLN A 33 2.25 0.39 24.42
C GLN A 33 2.75 -0.48 23.24
N MET A 34 2.14 -0.32 22.06
CA MET A 34 2.58 -0.95 20.82
C MET A 34 3.33 0.08 19.95
N GLU A 35 4.48 -0.34 19.43
CA GLU A 35 5.34 0.45 18.53
C GLU A 35 5.58 -0.32 17.25
N LEU A 36 5.53 0.38 16.11
CA LEU A 36 5.90 -0.17 14.82
C LEU A 36 7.33 0.25 14.50
N GLU A 37 8.18 -0.74 14.24
CA GLU A 37 9.44 -0.53 13.56
C GLU A 37 9.19 -0.62 12.06
N ILE A 38 9.31 0.49 11.34
CA ILE A 38 8.96 0.54 9.92
C ILE A 38 10.25 0.56 9.11
N ARG A 39 10.40 -0.44 8.23
CA ARG A 39 11.54 -0.62 7.33
C ARG A 39 11.02 -0.87 5.91
N PRO A 40 10.64 0.17 5.16
CA PRO A 40 9.93 0.00 3.89
C PRO A 40 10.73 -0.86 2.89
N ILE A 41 10.12 -1.96 2.46
CA ILE A 41 10.57 -2.82 1.36
C ILE A 41 9.46 -2.92 0.33
N PHE A 42 8.23 -3.17 0.78
CA PHE A 42 7.05 -3.31 -0.07
C PHE A 42 6.22 -2.03 -0.07
N LEU A 43 5.90 -1.53 -1.25
CA LEU A 43 5.05 -0.35 -1.44
C LEU A 43 3.78 -0.77 -2.15
N VAL A 44 2.63 -0.51 -1.53
CA VAL A 44 1.33 -0.89 -2.08
C VAL A 44 0.58 0.39 -2.48
N PRO A 45 0.52 0.78 -3.76
CA PRO A 45 -0.29 1.90 -4.22
C PRO A 45 -1.77 1.52 -4.39
N ASP A 46 -2.66 2.48 -4.23
CA ASP A 46 -4.05 2.39 -4.68
C ASP A 46 -4.23 2.92 -6.12
N THR A 47 -5.45 2.88 -6.64
CA THR A 47 -5.79 3.34 -8.00
C THR A 47 -5.52 4.83 -8.19
N ASN A 48 -5.87 5.65 -7.20
CA ASN A 48 -5.61 7.09 -7.26
C ASN A 48 -4.12 7.41 -7.32
N GLY A 49 -3.29 6.60 -6.66
CA GLY A 49 -1.83 6.70 -6.74
C GLY A 49 -1.31 6.61 -8.18
N PHE A 50 -1.87 5.71 -8.99
CA PHE A 50 -1.54 5.63 -10.41
C PHE A 50 -2.13 6.79 -11.22
N ILE A 51 -3.36 7.20 -10.94
CA ILE A 51 -4.02 8.29 -11.68
C ILE A 51 -3.32 9.63 -11.46
N ASP A 52 -2.94 9.94 -10.23
CA ASP A 52 -2.45 11.28 -9.86
C ASP A 52 -0.92 11.35 -9.76
N HIS A 53 -0.25 10.22 -9.50
CA HIS A 53 1.19 10.20 -9.15
C HIS A 53 2.02 9.16 -9.93
N LEU A 54 1.61 8.78 -11.15
CA LEU A 54 2.33 7.79 -11.97
C LEU A 54 3.84 8.08 -12.09
N SER A 55 4.23 9.33 -12.31
CA SER A 55 5.65 9.72 -12.43
C SER A 55 6.43 9.50 -11.13
N SER A 56 5.81 9.73 -9.98
CA SER A 56 6.40 9.47 -8.67
C SER A 56 6.54 7.98 -8.41
N LEU A 57 5.54 7.16 -8.78
CA LEU A 57 5.62 5.70 -8.70
C LEU A 57 6.71 5.13 -9.60
N ALA A 58 6.85 5.65 -10.82
CA ALA A 58 7.94 5.29 -11.73
C ALA A 58 9.32 5.58 -11.11
N ARG A 59 9.49 6.74 -10.48
CA ARG A 59 10.76 7.09 -9.78
C ARG A 59 11.04 6.20 -8.57
N LEU A 60 10.00 5.82 -7.82
CA LEU A 60 10.14 4.87 -6.70
C LEU A 60 10.57 3.48 -7.17
N LEU A 61 10.07 3.04 -8.33
CA LEU A 61 10.49 1.79 -8.95
C LEU A 61 11.94 1.88 -9.45
N GLU A 62 12.30 2.97 -10.12
CA GLU A 62 13.61 3.20 -10.72
C GLU A 62 14.75 3.33 -9.70
N CYS A 63 14.45 3.73 -8.45
CA CYS A 63 15.48 3.83 -7.42
C CYS A 63 15.98 2.47 -6.92
N ARG A 64 15.30 1.36 -7.27
CA ARG A 64 15.67 -0.03 -6.93
C ARG A 64 15.77 -0.32 -5.42
N LYS A 65 15.27 0.57 -4.56
CA LYS A 65 15.26 0.38 -3.09
C LYS A 65 14.05 -0.38 -2.59
N PHE A 66 12.96 -0.41 -3.37
CA PHE A 66 11.67 -0.94 -2.96
C PHE A 66 11.08 -1.88 -4.02
N ILE A 67 10.11 -2.67 -3.60
CA ILE A 67 9.27 -3.52 -4.44
C ILE A 67 7.88 -2.90 -4.47
N LEU A 68 7.46 -2.43 -5.64
CA LEU A 68 6.12 -1.94 -5.88
C LEU A 68 5.19 -3.15 -6.08
N VAL A 69 4.31 -3.40 -5.10
CA VAL A 69 3.35 -4.49 -5.14
C VAL A 69 1.97 -3.95 -5.46
N VAL A 70 1.47 -4.23 -6.66
CA VAL A 70 0.20 -3.72 -7.16
C VAL A 70 -0.91 -4.74 -6.87
N PRO A 71 -1.91 -4.43 -6.04
CA PRO A 71 -3.06 -5.30 -5.86
C PRO A 71 -3.76 -5.53 -7.21
N LEU A 72 -4.14 -6.76 -7.57
CA LEU A 72 -4.78 -7.00 -8.88
C LEU A 72 -6.08 -6.20 -9.04
N ILE A 73 -6.80 -5.95 -7.93
CA ILE A 73 -8.00 -5.11 -7.93
C ILE A 73 -7.72 -3.69 -8.46
N VAL A 74 -6.55 -3.12 -8.16
CA VAL A 74 -6.13 -1.79 -8.66
C VAL A 74 -5.90 -1.84 -10.16
N ILE A 75 -5.28 -2.90 -10.68
CA ILE A 75 -5.09 -3.09 -12.13
C ILE A 75 -6.44 -3.22 -12.83
N ASN A 76 -7.38 -3.96 -12.25
CA ASN A 76 -8.73 -4.13 -12.79
C ASN A 76 -9.54 -2.83 -12.81
N GLU A 77 -9.42 -2.00 -11.76
CA GLU A 77 -10.03 -0.67 -11.74
C GLU A 77 -9.44 0.24 -12.83
N LEU A 78 -8.11 0.24 -12.99
CA LEU A 78 -7.44 1.00 -14.05
C LEU A 78 -7.86 0.54 -15.45
N ASP A 79 -8.00 -0.77 -15.70
CA ASP A 79 -8.52 -1.29 -16.95
C ASP A 79 -9.96 -0.81 -17.22
N GLY A 80 -10.81 -0.80 -16.18
CA GLY A 80 -12.18 -0.29 -16.27
C GLY A 80 -12.21 1.19 -16.65
N LEU A 81 -11.38 2.00 -15.97
CA LEU A 81 -11.24 3.43 -16.26
C LEU A 81 -10.66 3.69 -17.66
N ALA A 82 -9.70 2.89 -18.12
CA ALA A 82 -9.08 3.02 -19.44
C ALA A 82 -10.06 2.69 -20.57
N LYS A 83 -10.96 1.71 -20.37
CA LYS A 83 -12.01 1.36 -21.33
C LYS A 83 -13.08 2.46 -21.43
N GLY A 84 -13.41 3.10 -20.30
CA GLY A 84 -14.50 4.08 -20.20
C GLY A 84 -15.89 3.45 -20.39
N SER A 85 -16.95 4.17 -20.05
CA SER A 85 -18.33 3.75 -20.37
C SER A 85 -18.86 4.39 -21.66
N GLU A 86 -19.77 3.71 -22.38
CA GLU A 86 -20.39 4.28 -23.60
C GLU A 86 -21.10 5.64 -23.34
N THR A 87 -21.62 5.82 -22.12
CA THR A 87 -22.26 7.04 -21.64
C THR A 87 -21.25 8.18 -21.40
N GLU A 88 -20.00 7.86 -21.04
CA GLU A 88 -18.92 8.81 -20.78
C GLU A 88 -18.27 9.38 -22.03
N HIS A 89 -18.50 8.81 -23.22
CA HIS A 89 -18.09 9.45 -24.47
C HIS A 89 -18.79 10.80 -24.70
N ARG A 90 -19.92 11.04 -24.01
CA ARG A 90 -20.63 12.32 -23.91
C ARG A 90 -20.21 13.17 -22.70
N ALA A 91 -19.42 12.62 -21.78
CA ALA A 91 -18.94 13.32 -20.59
C ALA A 91 -17.80 14.30 -20.94
N GLY A 92 -17.76 15.42 -20.23
CA GLY A 92 -16.86 16.55 -20.50
C GLY A 92 -15.35 16.23 -20.37
N GLY A 93 -14.53 17.26 -20.52
CA GLY A 93 -13.06 17.11 -20.61
C GLY A 93 -12.37 16.37 -19.46
N TYR A 94 -12.96 16.35 -18.26
CA TYR A 94 -12.39 15.65 -17.10
C TYR A 94 -12.42 14.11 -17.25
N ALA A 95 -13.51 13.53 -17.73
CA ALA A 95 -13.63 12.07 -17.90
C ALA A 95 -12.60 11.54 -18.91
N ARG A 96 -12.39 12.27 -20.02
CA ARG A 96 -11.36 11.94 -21.01
C ARG A 96 -9.94 12.02 -20.45
N GLN A 97 -9.66 13.01 -19.61
CA GLN A 97 -8.36 13.12 -18.94
C GLN A 97 -8.12 11.96 -17.98
N LEU A 98 -9.14 11.56 -17.22
CA LEU A 98 -9.07 10.42 -16.31
C LEU A 98 -8.81 9.12 -17.08
N GLN A 99 -9.54 8.89 -18.17
CA GLN A 99 -9.35 7.73 -19.06
C GLN A 99 -7.92 7.67 -19.62
N GLU A 100 -7.38 8.79 -20.11
CA GLU A 100 -6.01 8.82 -20.65
C GLU A 100 -4.94 8.58 -19.56
N ARG A 101 -5.17 9.08 -18.34
CA ARG A 101 -4.29 8.78 -17.20
C ARG A 101 -4.31 7.29 -16.87
N ALA A 102 -5.50 6.67 -16.83
CA ALA A 102 -5.64 5.23 -16.62
C ALA A 102 -4.93 4.41 -17.72
N ARG A 103 -5.09 4.80 -18.99
CA ARG A 103 -4.40 4.16 -20.13
C ARG A 103 -2.88 4.21 -19.97
N LYS A 104 -2.32 5.36 -19.61
CA LYS A 104 -0.88 5.52 -19.35
C LYS A 104 -0.39 4.66 -18.19
N SER A 105 -1.21 4.51 -17.14
CA SER A 105 -0.88 3.65 -16.01
C SER A 105 -0.86 2.18 -16.40
N ILE A 106 -1.83 1.71 -17.20
CA ILE A 106 -1.83 0.34 -17.74
C ILE A 106 -0.61 0.11 -18.65
N GLU A 107 -0.31 1.04 -19.56
CA GLU A 107 0.87 0.96 -20.45
C GLU A 107 2.19 0.88 -19.65
N PHE A 108 2.31 1.67 -18.57
CA PHE A 108 3.45 1.60 -17.65
C PHE A 108 3.54 0.23 -16.96
N LEU A 109 2.43 -0.29 -16.43
CA LEU A 109 2.41 -1.58 -15.74
C LEU A 109 2.78 -2.71 -16.71
N GLU A 110 2.12 -2.77 -17.87
CA GLU A 110 2.36 -3.79 -18.89
C GLU A 110 3.82 -3.80 -19.33
N GLY A 111 4.39 -2.64 -19.67
CA GLY A 111 5.80 -2.55 -20.05
C GLY A 111 6.77 -3.03 -18.97
N ARG A 112 6.48 -2.77 -17.69
CA ARG A 112 7.32 -3.23 -16.57
C ARG A 112 7.21 -4.74 -16.34
N PHE A 113 6.01 -5.31 -16.39
CA PHE A 113 5.81 -6.76 -16.30
C PHE A 113 6.41 -7.51 -17.49
N GLU A 114 6.25 -7.00 -18.71
CA GLU A 114 6.87 -7.57 -19.92
C GLU A 114 8.39 -7.57 -19.84
N SER A 115 8.98 -6.50 -19.29
CA SER A 115 10.43 -6.41 -19.03
C SER A 115 10.91 -7.26 -17.84
N ARG A 116 10.00 -7.94 -17.13
CA ARG A 116 10.27 -8.71 -15.90
C ARG A 116 11.00 -7.90 -14.84
N ASP A 117 10.52 -6.68 -14.58
CA ASP A 117 11.13 -5.80 -13.58
C ASP A 117 11.09 -6.45 -12.18
N SER A 118 12.27 -6.74 -11.61
CA SER A 118 12.40 -7.42 -10.31
C SER A 118 11.87 -6.63 -9.11
N CYS A 119 11.65 -5.32 -9.29
CA CYS A 119 11.08 -4.43 -8.29
C CYS A 119 9.56 -4.25 -8.45
N MET A 120 8.90 -4.99 -9.36
CA MET A 120 7.46 -4.93 -9.56
C MET A 120 6.82 -6.30 -9.35
N ARG A 121 5.70 -6.33 -8.63
CA ARG A 121 4.87 -7.53 -8.43
C ARG A 121 3.40 -7.16 -8.52
N ALA A 122 2.56 -8.09 -8.95
CA ALA A 122 1.13 -7.98 -8.72
C ALA A 122 0.72 -9.03 -7.68
N LEU A 123 -0.27 -8.70 -6.85
CA LEU A 123 -0.77 -9.63 -5.84
C LEU A 123 -2.25 -9.87 -6.04
N THR A 124 -2.62 -11.13 -6.17
CA THR A 124 -4.02 -11.53 -6.24
C THR A 124 -4.71 -11.32 -4.90
N SER A 125 -6.03 -11.23 -4.94
CA SER A 125 -6.86 -11.19 -3.72
C SER A 125 -6.70 -12.42 -2.81
N ARG A 126 -6.17 -13.54 -3.34
CA ARG A 126 -5.87 -14.77 -2.60
C ARG A 126 -4.41 -14.84 -2.10
N GLY A 127 -3.61 -13.79 -2.35
CA GLY A 127 -2.22 -13.70 -1.91
C GLY A 127 -1.21 -14.43 -2.81
N ASN A 128 -1.58 -14.76 -4.05
CA ASN A 128 -0.62 -15.25 -5.04
C ASN A 128 0.11 -14.07 -5.70
N GLU A 129 1.44 -14.07 -5.67
CA GLU A 129 2.26 -13.13 -6.43
C GLU A 129 2.26 -13.52 -7.91
N LEU A 130 2.10 -12.52 -8.79
CA LEU A 130 2.09 -12.67 -10.23
C LEU A 130 3.33 -11.97 -10.81
N GLU A 131 4.07 -12.70 -11.64
CA GLU A 131 5.19 -12.17 -12.44
C GLU A 131 4.75 -11.64 -13.81
N SER A 132 3.47 -11.81 -14.17
CA SER A 132 2.87 -11.32 -15.41
C SER A 132 1.40 -10.95 -15.17
N ILE A 133 0.93 -9.93 -15.89
CA ILE A 133 -0.45 -9.44 -15.87
C ILE A 133 -1.16 -9.58 -17.23
N SER A 134 -0.57 -10.33 -18.18
CA SER A 134 -1.13 -10.49 -19.54
C SER A 134 -2.50 -11.18 -19.52
N PHE A 135 -2.77 -12.02 -18.51
CA PHE A 135 -4.06 -12.65 -18.26
C PHE A 135 -4.46 -12.42 -16.81
N ARG A 136 -5.17 -11.32 -16.56
CA ARG A 136 -5.45 -10.77 -15.21
C ARG A 136 -6.90 -10.95 -14.74
N SER A 137 -7.55 -12.03 -15.18
CA SER A 137 -8.89 -12.39 -14.71
C SER A 137 -8.82 -13.13 -13.37
N GLU A 138 -9.49 -12.63 -12.35
CA GLU A 138 -9.67 -13.32 -11.07
C GLU A 138 -11.12 -13.71 -10.86
N ASP A 139 -11.33 -14.92 -10.35
CA ASP A 139 -12.63 -15.33 -9.83
C ASP A 139 -12.83 -14.74 -8.44
N THR A 140 -13.57 -13.63 -8.41
CA THR A 140 -13.97 -12.90 -7.20
C THR A 140 -15.24 -13.49 -6.57
N THR A 141 -15.80 -14.58 -7.10
CA THR A 141 -16.97 -15.21 -6.49
C THR A 141 -16.63 -15.69 -5.06
N GLY A 142 -17.42 -15.23 -4.09
CA GLY A 142 -17.19 -15.51 -2.67
C GLY A 142 -16.25 -14.57 -1.93
N GLN A 143 -15.69 -13.54 -2.58
CA GLN A 143 -14.91 -12.51 -1.88
C GLN A 143 -15.84 -11.54 -1.14
N GLN A 144 -15.59 -11.39 0.16
CA GLN A 144 -16.28 -10.44 1.03
C GLN A 144 -15.40 -9.20 1.23
N GLY A 145 -15.98 -8.02 1.06
CA GLY A 145 -15.30 -6.73 1.26
C GLY A 145 -15.42 -5.81 0.06
N ASN A 146 -15.10 -4.53 0.27
CA ASN A 146 -14.95 -3.56 -0.82
C ASN A 146 -13.49 -3.57 -1.34
N ASN A 147 -13.23 -2.79 -2.38
CA ASN A 147 -11.90 -2.74 -2.99
C ASN A 147 -10.81 -2.25 -2.03
N ASP A 148 -11.14 -1.38 -1.06
CA ASP A 148 -10.21 -1.00 0.01
C ASP A 148 -9.80 -2.20 0.86
N ASP A 149 -10.74 -3.11 1.18
CA ASP A 149 -10.47 -4.30 1.98
C ASP A 149 -9.53 -5.27 1.24
N LEU A 150 -9.62 -5.32 -0.09
CA LEU A 150 -8.68 -6.08 -0.94
C LEU A 150 -7.29 -5.45 -0.99
N ILE A 151 -7.20 -4.11 -1.11
CA ILE A 151 -5.92 -3.37 -1.04
C ILE A 151 -5.26 -3.57 0.33
N LEU A 152 -6.04 -3.51 1.42
CA LEU A 152 -5.55 -3.77 2.78
C LEU A 152 -5.12 -5.22 2.97
N SER A 153 -5.83 -6.18 2.37
CA SER A 153 -5.43 -7.60 2.39
C SER A 153 -4.08 -7.80 1.69
N CYS A 154 -3.83 -7.07 0.61
CA CYS A 154 -2.51 -7.03 -0.03
C CYS A 154 -1.44 -6.49 0.92
N CYS A 155 -1.71 -5.41 1.66
CA CYS A 155 -0.76 -4.90 2.66
C CYS A 155 -0.51 -5.93 3.78
N LEU A 156 -1.56 -6.55 4.29
CA LEU A 156 -1.49 -7.52 5.38
C LEU A 156 -0.76 -8.80 5.00
N HIS A 157 -0.75 -9.18 3.71
CA HIS A 157 0.05 -10.29 3.21
C HIS A 157 1.54 -10.17 3.58
N TYR A 158 2.06 -8.93 3.62
CA TYR A 158 3.46 -8.63 3.97
C TYR A 158 3.66 -8.30 5.47
N CYS A 159 2.61 -8.44 6.29
CA CYS A 159 2.72 -8.35 7.74
C CYS A 159 2.98 -9.75 8.30
N ASN A 160 4.25 -10.17 8.33
CA ASN A 160 4.67 -11.51 8.77
C ASN A 160 4.76 -11.62 10.31
N ASP A 161 3.65 -11.34 11.00
CA ASP A 161 3.58 -11.35 12.45
C ASP A 161 3.56 -12.79 13.00
N LYS A 162 4.50 -13.12 13.89
CA LYS A 162 4.53 -14.39 14.61
C LYS A 162 4.10 -14.17 16.06
N ALA A 163 3.57 -15.20 16.72
CA ALA A 163 3.12 -15.12 18.10
C ALA A 163 4.20 -14.57 19.07
N LYS A 164 5.47 -14.91 18.82
CA LYS A 164 6.62 -14.42 19.58
C LYS A 164 6.86 -12.90 19.45
N ASP A 165 6.42 -12.27 18.35
CA ASP A 165 6.64 -10.84 18.09
C ASP A 165 5.70 -9.97 18.94
N PHE A 166 4.63 -10.56 19.48
CA PHE A 166 3.74 -9.95 20.47
C PHE A 166 4.22 -10.13 21.92
N MET A 167 5.32 -10.85 22.14
CA MET A 167 5.90 -11.07 23.46
C MET A 167 7.11 -10.14 23.67
N PRO A 168 7.01 -9.13 24.55
CA PRO A 168 8.14 -8.27 24.83
C PRO A 168 9.23 -9.05 25.60
N ALA A 169 10.50 -8.69 25.36
CA ALA A 169 11.64 -9.34 26.02
C ALA A 169 11.63 -9.14 27.55
N LYS A 170 11.08 -8.00 28.02
CA LYS A 170 10.89 -7.68 29.43
C LYS A 170 9.44 -7.29 29.69
N LYS A 171 9.00 -7.44 30.95
CA LYS A 171 7.62 -7.24 31.38
C LYS A 171 7.04 -5.85 31.04
N ASP A 172 7.89 -4.83 31.00
CA ASP A 172 7.50 -3.42 30.83
C ASP A 172 7.94 -2.83 29.47
N ASP A 173 8.58 -3.62 28.61
CA ASP A 173 8.97 -3.16 27.27
C ASP A 173 7.74 -3.06 26.36
N PRO A 174 7.71 -2.09 25.43
CA PRO A 174 6.64 -2.00 24.44
C PRO A 174 6.67 -3.22 23.52
N ILE A 175 5.49 -3.60 23.01
CA ILE A 175 5.38 -4.59 21.94
C ILE A 175 5.86 -3.93 20.65
N ARG A 176 6.89 -4.49 20.01
CA ARG A 176 7.49 -3.95 18.79
C ARG A 176 7.19 -4.86 17.61
N LEU A 177 6.42 -4.36 16.65
CA LEU A 177 6.11 -5.08 15.42
C LEU A 177 6.92 -4.51 14.27
N LEU A 178 7.60 -5.38 13.54
CA LEU A 178 8.28 -5.00 12.30
C LEU A 178 7.24 -4.84 11.18
N ARG A 179 7.34 -3.76 10.42
CA ARG A 179 6.54 -3.51 9.24
C ARG A 179 7.45 -3.18 8.07
N GLU A 180 7.48 -4.09 7.11
CA GLU A 180 8.24 -3.92 5.87
C GLU A 180 7.38 -3.41 4.72
N VAL A 181 6.08 -3.20 4.97
CA VAL A 181 5.10 -2.72 4.00
C VAL A 181 4.64 -1.31 4.34
N VAL A 182 4.44 -0.49 3.30
CA VAL A 182 3.81 0.83 3.38
C VAL A 182 2.73 0.94 2.32
N LEU A 183 1.51 1.28 2.75
CA LEU A 183 0.42 1.67 1.88
C LEU A 183 0.66 3.10 1.37
N LEU A 184 0.59 3.29 0.05
CA LEU A 184 0.72 4.58 -0.60
C LEU A 184 -0.67 5.08 -1.04
N THR A 185 -1.24 6.04 -0.32
CA THR A 185 -2.58 6.56 -0.59
C THR A 185 -2.78 7.97 -0.02
N ASP A 186 -3.55 8.78 -0.76
CA ASP A 186 -4.08 10.07 -0.31
C ASP A 186 -5.49 9.93 0.32
N ASP A 187 -6.14 8.78 0.17
CA ASP A 187 -7.50 8.55 0.64
C ASP A 187 -7.56 8.48 2.18
N ARG A 188 -8.44 9.32 2.75
CA ARG A 188 -8.55 9.46 4.21
C ARG A 188 -9.18 8.22 4.87
N ASN A 189 -10.15 7.58 4.22
CA ASN A 189 -10.85 6.42 4.74
C ASN A 189 -9.95 5.20 4.71
N LEU A 190 -9.29 4.95 3.57
CA LEU A 190 -8.32 3.88 3.42
C LEU A 190 -7.14 4.07 4.38
N ARG A 191 -6.64 5.30 4.54
CA ARG A 191 -5.62 5.63 5.55
C ARG A 191 -6.08 5.26 6.96
N VAL A 192 -7.31 5.61 7.35
CA VAL A 192 -7.85 5.23 8.67
C VAL A 192 -7.93 3.71 8.80
N LYS A 193 -8.47 3.01 7.80
CA LYS A 193 -8.58 1.53 7.80
C LYS A 193 -7.21 0.83 7.90
N ALA A 194 -6.16 1.40 7.30
CA ALA A 194 -4.79 0.90 7.38
C ALA A 194 -4.21 1.08 8.79
N LEU A 195 -4.38 2.28 9.37
CA LEU A 195 -3.89 2.59 10.72
C LEU A 195 -4.56 1.71 11.78
N THR A 196 -5.86 1.40 11.66
CA THR A 196 -6.54 0.49 12.61
C THR A 196 -6.04 -0.95 12.50
N ARG A 197 -5.30 -1.30 11.45
CA ARG A 197 -4.72 -2.63 11.20
C ARG A 197 -3.19 -2.63 11.35
N ASN A 198 -2.61 -1.59 11.94
CA ASN A 198 -1.17 -1.42 12.12
C ASN A 198 -0.38 -1.46 10.79
N VAL A 199 -0.99 -1.04 9.68
CA VAL A 199 -0.32 -0.90 8.38
C VAL A 199 0.21 0.54 8.25
N PRO A 200 1.53 0.74 8.09
CA PRO A 200 2.10 2.05 7.78
C PRO A 200 1.52 2.62 6.49
N VAL A 201 1.28 3.93 6.47
CA VAL A 201 0.61 4.59 5.35
C VAL A 201 1.18 5.97 5.09
N ARG A 202 1.42 6.34 3.83
CA ARG A 202 1.81 7.70 3.43
C ARG A 202 1.27 8.09 2.06
N ASP A 203 1.18 9.40 1.84
CA ASP A 203 1.01 9.93 0.50
C ASP A 203 2.28 9.74 -0.32
N ILE A 204 2.11 9.58 -1.63
CA ILE A 204 3.21 9.28 -2.56
C ILE A 204 4.26 10.42 -2.61
N PRO A 205 3.89 11.71 -2.71
CA PRO A 205 4.87 12.79 -2.74
C PRO A 205 5.76 12.83 -1.48
N THR A 206 5.16 12.68 -0.29
CA THR A 206 5.91 12.67 0.98
C THR A 206 6.82 11.45 1.07
N PHE A 207 6.33 10.26 0.67
CA PHE A 207 7.16 9.05 0.67
C PHE A 207 8.35 9.16 -0.30
N LEU A 208 8.12 9.67 -1.51
CA LEU A 208 9.18 9.88 -2.51
C LEU A 208 10.25 10.85 -2.01
N LYS A 209 9.85 11.94 -1.35
CA LYS A 209 10.79 12.88 -0.74
C LYS A 209 11.65 12.19 0.32
N TRP A 210 11.02 11.45 1.23
CA TRP A 210 11.73 10.68 2.26
C TRP A 210 12.72 9.68 1.64
N ALA A 211 12.32 8.96 0.59
CA ALA A 211 13.16 7.97 -0.09
C ALA A 211 14.40 8.54 -0.80
N GLN A 212 14.41 9.85 -1.05
CA GLN A 212 15.54 10.58 -1.66
C GLN A 212 16.50 11.15 -0.61
N GLU A 213 16.04 11.33 0.62
CA GLU A 213 16.82 11.89 1.73
C GLU A 213 17.61 10.82 2.51
N GLY A 214 17.26 9.54 2.38
CA GLY A 214 17.95 8.38 2.95
C GLY A 214 18.67 7.52 1.93
#